data_AF-A0A163TGE1-F1
#
_entry.id   AF-A0A163TGE1-F1
#
_cell.length_a   1.000
_cell.length_b   1.000
_cell.length_c   1.000
_cell.angle_alpha   90.00
_cell.angle_beta   90.00
_cell.angle_gamma   90.00
#
_symmetry.space_group_name_H-M   'P 1'
#
loop_
_entity.id
_entity.type
_entity.pdbx_description
1 polymer ?
#
loop_
_entity_poly.entity_id
_entity_poly.type
_entity_poly.pdbx_seq_one_letter_code
_entity_poly.pdbx_strand_id
1 'polypeptide(L)' 'MLEERTIAELIDSAGGAEKIVEEANARELKLSKWGPYKWPSAGIPEKYWDIFADLAGTEPNEIYAANVAARQDTEGNVAA' A
#
# COMPACT_ATOMS: atom_id res chain seq x y z
N MET A 1 -9.53 -11.23 15.97
CA MET A 1 -8.80 -11.74 14.79
C MET A 1 -8.57 -10.52 13.93
N LEU A 2 -7.32 -10.08 13.78
CA LEU A 2 -7.02 -9.05 12.78
C LEU A 2 -7.01 -9.80 11.46
N GLU A 3 -8.04 -9.61 10.64
CA GLU A 3 -8.02 -10.12 9.27
C GLU A 3 -6.87 -9.40 8.55
N GLU A 4 -5.93 -10.15 7.98
CA GLU A 4 -4.81 -9.57 7.23
C GLU A 4 -5.37 -8.84 6.02
N ARG A 5 -5.34 -7.50 6.07
CA ARG A 5 -5.73 -6.67 4.94
C ARG A 5 -4.72 -6.81 3.82
N THR A 6 -5.20 -6.99 2.61
CA THR A 6 -4.42 -6.91 1.37
C THR A 6 -4.03 -5.47 1.07
N ILE A 7 -2.98 -5.27 0.27
CA ILE A 7 -2.59 -3.93 -0.18
C ILE A 7 -3.72 -3.22 -0.94
N ALA A 8 -4.54 -3.97 -1.68
CA ALA A 8 -5.69 -3.41 -2.38
C ALA A 8 -6.73 -2.82 -1.41
N GLU A 9 -7.02 -3.54 -0.31
CA GLU A 9 -7.92 -3.06 0.75
C GLU A 9 -7.33 -1.87 1.52
N LEU A 10 -6.01 -1.86 1.74
CA LEU A 10 -5.33 -0.70 2.32
C LEU A 10 -5.50 0.54 1.42
N ILE A 11 -5.31 0.40 0.10
CA ILE A 11 -5.50 1.48 -0.87
C ILE A 11 -6.95 1.96 -0.87
N ASP A 12 -7.92 1.04 -0.86
CA ASP A 12 -9.34 1.39 -0.83
C ASP A 12 -9.71 2.14 0.47
N SER A 13 -9.22 1.67 1.62
CA SER A 13 -9.45 2.32 2.93
C SER A 13 -8.87 3.73 3.02
N ALA A 14 -7.80 4.02 2.26
CA ALA A 14 -7.22 5.36 2.15
C ALA A 14 -8.01 6.29 1.20
N GLY A 15 -9.13 5.84 0.64
CA GLY A 15 -9.93 6.58 -0.34
C GLY A 15 -9.44 6.43 -1.77
N GLY A 16 -8.67 5.38 -2.05
CA GLY A 16 -8.23 5.00 -3.39
C GLY A 16 -6.91 5.61 -3.85
N ALA A 17 -6.43 5.11 -4.99
CA ALA A 17 -5.12 5.47 -5.56
C ALA A 17 -4.98 6.98 -5.84
N GLU A 18 -6.04 7.65 -6.25
CA GLU A 18 -6.02 9.09 -6.58
C GLU A 18 -5.73 9.94 -5.34
N LYS A 19 -6.42 9.65 -4.22
CA LYS A 19 -6.26 10.37 -2.96
C LYS A 19 -4.86 10.19 -2.37
N ILE A 20 -4.30 8.99 -2.48
CA ILE A 20 -2.92 8.71 -2.08
C ILE A 20 -1.92 9.51 -2.92
N VAL A 21 -2.16 9.63 -4.23
CA VAL A 21 -1.30 10.39 -5.14
C VAL A 21 -1.36 11.88 -4.83
N GLU A 22 -2.56 12.41 -4.59
CA GLU A 22 -2.77 13.78 -4.16
C GLU A 22 -1.99 14.09 -2.87
N GLU A 23 -2.19 13.29 -1.83
CA GLU A 23 -1.54 13.48 -0.53
C GLU A 23 -0.02 13.31 -0.61
N ALA A 24 0.47 12.33 -1.37
CA ALA A 24 1.90 12.15 -1.59
C ALA A 24 2.53 13.34 -2.30
N ASN A 25 1.83 13.94 -3.27
CA ASN A 25 2.33 15.10 -3.99
C ASN A 25 2.23 16.39 -3.17
N ALA A 26 1.20 16.51 -2.30
CA ALA A 26 1.11 17.58 -1.32
C ALA A 26 2.30 17.56 -0.32
N ARG A 27 2.83 16.36 -0.04
CA ARG A 27 4.05 16.12 0.77
C ARG A 27 5.35 16.16 -0.02
N GLU A 28 5.32 16.59 -1.29
CA GLU A 28 6.49 16.65 -2.19
C GLU A 28 7.20 15.29 -2.45
N LEU A 29 6.53 14.16 -2.18
CA LEU A 29 7.09 12.81 -2.37
C LEU A 29 7.12 12.35 -3.84
N LYS A 30 6.51 13.13 -4.74
CA LYS A 30 6.47 12.93 -6.21
C LYS A 30 6.00 11.53 -6.59
N LEU A 31 4.75 11.22 -6.27
CA LEU A 31 4.11 9.95 -6.64
C LEU A 31 3.37 10.09 -7.97
N SER A 32 3.71 9.23 -8.93
CA SER A 32 2.97 9.15 -10.20
C SER A 32 1.59 8.52 -10.01
N LYS A 33 0.62 8.88 -10.86
CA LYS A 33 -0.74 8.31 -10.85
C LYS A 33 -0.79 6.78 -10.94
N TRP A 34 0.22 6.15 -11.54
CA TRP A 34 0.31 4.70 -11.71
C TRP A 34 1.04 3.99 -10.58
N GLY A 35 1.61 4.74 -9.63
CA GLY A 35 2.39 4.19 -8.51
C GLY A 35 1.57 3.23 -7.65
N PRO A 36 0.43 3.66 -7.08
CA PRO A 36 -0.37 2.81 -6.20
C PRO A 36 -0.85 1.50 -6.86
N TYR A 37 -1.17 1.54 -8.15
CA TYR A 37 -1.61 0.37 -8.90
C TYR A 37 -0.58 -0.75 -9.02
N LYS A 38 0.71 -0.47 -8.75
CA LYS A 38 1.78 -1.46 -8.76
C LYS A 38 2.05 -2.07 -7.39
N TRP A 39 1.54 -1.47 -6.33
CA TRP A 39 1.81 -1.92 -4.97
C TRP A 39 1.19 -3.27 -4.62
N PRO A 40 0.01 -3.67 -5.15
CA PRO A 40 -0.54 -5.00 -4.86
C PRO A 40 0.40 -6.18 -5.18
N SER A 41 1.31 -6.03 -6.15
CA SER A 41 2.32 -7.06 -6.46
C SER A 41 3.72 -6.75 -5.94
N ALA A 42 4.06 -5.48 -5.65
CA ALA A 42 5.41 -5.08 -5.27
C ALA A 42 5.58 -4.73 -3.78
N GLY A 43 4.49 -4.44 -3.07
CA GLY A 43 4.50 -3.80 -1.76
C GLY A 43 4.39 -2.27 -1.83
N ILE A 44 3.91 -1.68 -0.73
CA ILE A 44 3.87 -0.24 -0.47
C ILE A 44 5.23 0.21 0.09
N PRO A 45 5.93 1.14 -0.57
CA PRO A 45 7.18 1.71 -0.04
C PRO A 45 6.97 2.47 1.28
N GLU A 46 7.88 2.30 2.23
CA GLU A 46 7.81 2.85 3.60
C GLU A 46 7.58 4.37 3.66
N LYS A 47 8.19 5.12 2.74
CA LYS A 47 8.01 6.57 2.63
C LYS A 47 6.57 7.04 2.39
N TYR A 48 5.65 6.14 2.05
CA TYR A 48 4.23 6.45 1.88
C TYR A 48 3.36 5.95 3.04
N TRP A 49 3.92 5.25 4.03
CA TRP A 49 3.13 4.64 5.11
C TRP A 49 2.41 5.67 5.97
N ASP A 50 3.05 6.81 6.24
CA ASP A 50 2.43 7.92 6.97
C ASP A 50 1.15 8.44 6.29
N ILE A 51 1.06 8.33 4.95
CA ILE A 51 -0.14 8.70 4.20
C ILE A 51 -1.30 7.76 4.55
N PHE A 52 -1.04 6.46 4.70
CA PHE A 52 -2.06 5.49 5.09
C PHE A 52 -2.47 5.64 6.56
N ALA A 53 -1.51 6.00 7.43
CA ALA A 53 -1.81 6.36 8.80
C ALA A 53 -2.75 7.58 8.87
N ASP A 54 -2.46 8.63 8.09
CA ASP A 54 -3.24 9.87 8.12
C ASP A 54 -4.61 9.73 7.41
N LEU A 55 -4.69 9.00 6.30
CA LEU A 55 -5.93 8.85 5.52
C LEU A 55 -6.88 7.80 6.07
N ALA A 56 -6.36 6.71 6.64
CA ALA A 56 -7.13 5.53 7.00
C ALA A 56 -6.91 5.06 8.44
N GLY A 57 -6.08 5.74 9.24
CA GLY A 57 -5.70 5.28 10.58
C GLY A 57 -4.98 3.92 10.56
N THR A 58 -4.32 3.60 9.44
CA THR A 58 -3.66 2.30 9.28
C THR A 58 -2.33 2.31 10.01
N GLU A 59 -2.11 1.28 10.83
CA GLU A 59 -0.87 1.14 11.59
C GLU A 59 0.26 0.58 10.70
N PRO A 60 1.53 1.00 10.91
CA PRO A 60 2.68 0.48 10.16
C PRO A 60 2.77 -1.06 10.13
N ASN A 61 2.36 -1.72 11.21
CA ASN A 61 2.37 -3.18 11.32
C ASN A 61 1.40 -3.85 10.32
N GLU A 62 0.26 -3.22 10.02
CA GLU A 62 -0.70 -3.74 9.05
C GLU A 62 -0.14 -3.64 7.63
N ILE A 63 0.52 -2.52 7.31
CA ILE A 63 1.17 -2.31 6.01
C ILE A 63 2.33 -3.30 5.84
N TYR A 64 3.10 -3.54 6.90
CA TYR A 64 4.15 -4.53 6.91
C TYR A 64 3.62 -5.94 6.62
N ALA A 65 2.56 -6.37 7.32
CA ALA A 65 1.94 -7.67 7.10
C ALA A 65 1.44 -7.82 5.65
N ALA A 66 0.74 -6.82 5.13
CA ALA A 66 0.25 -6.79 3.76
C ALA A 66 1.39 -6.87 2.72
N ASN A 67 2.50 -6.19 2.98
CA ASN A 67 3.69 -6.23 2.12
C ASN A 67 4.37 -7.61 2.13
N VAL A 68 4.43 -8.28 3.29
CA VAL A 68 4.98 -9.63 3.39
C VAL A 68 4.13 -10.60 2.58
N ALA A 69 2.81 -10.56 2.75
CA ALA A 69 1.87 -11.40 2.01
C ALA A 69 1.98 -11.18 0.48
N ALA A 70 1.99 -9.92 0.03
CA ALA A 70 2.10 -9.59 -1.40
C ALA A 70 3.38 -10.12 -2.07
N ARG A 71 4.49 -10.16 -1.32
CA ARG A 71 5.77 -10.70 -1.83
C ARG A 71 5.75 -12.22 -1.90
N GLN A 72 5.14 -12.89 -0.93
CA GLN A 72 4.98 -14.34 -0.94
C GLN A 72 4.12 -14.80 -2.12
N ASP A 73 3.03 -14.08 -2.42
CA ASP A 73 2.20 -14.39 -3.58
C ASP A 73 2.95 -14.24 -4.91
N THR A 74 3.83 -13.22 -5.01
CA THR A 74 4.63 -13.00 -6.21
C THR A 74 5.70 -14.09 -6.37
N GLU A 75 6.42 -14.45 -5.30
CA GLU A 75 7.42 -15.52 -5.32
C GLU A 75 6.80 -16.91 -5.54
N GLY A 76 5.59 -17.15 -5.03
CA GLY A 76 4.84 -18.38 -5.29
C GLY A 76 4.44 -18.55 -6.75
N ASN A 77 4.22 -17.45 -7.48
CA ASN A 77 3.77 -17.46 -8.88
C ASN A 77 4.91 -17.63 -9.90
N VAL A 78 6.17 -17.39 -9.52
CA VAL A 78 7.35 -17.70 -10.36
C VAL A 78 7.88 -19.12 -10.18
N ALA A 79 7.41 -19.85 -9.16
CA ALA A 79 7.83 -21.22 -8.85
C ALA A 79 6.86 -22.31 -9.35
N ALA A 80 5.78 -21.93 -10.06
CA ALA A 80 4.74 -22.84 -10.57
C ALA A 80 4.84 -23.08 -12.09
#